data_AF-A0AAD7IBZ5-F1
#
_entry.id   AF-A0AAD7IBZ5-F1
#
_cell.length_a   1.000
_cell.length_b   1.000
_cell.length_c   1.000
_cell.angle_alpha   90.00
_cell.angle_beta   90.00
_cell.angle_gamma   90.00
#
_symmetry.space_group_name_H-M   'P 1'
#
loop_
_entity.id
_entity.type
_entity.pdbx_description
1 polymer ?
#
loop_
_entity_poly.entity_id
_entity_poly.type
_entity_poly.pdbx_seq_one_letter_code
_entity_poly.pdbx_strand_id
1 'polypeptide(L)'
;GTGWFMTHCGHGGIMESLTNGIPMICWPFDGDQPFGAEYLTQTLNVAFHLIEVRTGKGLQPLRNGRVPKGTREAMTAEIREVFDQARGEVGEEKRKNAQRLKQELVAAWEKGGSAHTAIREFLGTYLPAV
;
A
#
# COMPACT_ATOMS: atom_id res chain seq x y z
N GLY A 1 1.41 -4.50 19.45
CA GLY A 1 1.62 -4.89 18.04
C GLY A 1 2.10 -3.69 17.24
N THR A 2 2.70 -3.92 16.08
CA THR A 2 3.15 -2.87 15.14
C THR A 2 1.95 -2.08 14.62
N GLY A 3 1.98 -0.74 14.71
CA GLY A 3 0.85 0.11 14.36
C GLY A 3 0.81 0.62 12.91
N TRP A 4 1.98 0.75 12.28
CA TRP A 4 2.18 1.23 10.91
C TRP A 4 3.48 0.67 10.33
N PHE A 5 3.52 0.46 9.02
CA PHE A 5 4.74 0.11 8.29
C PHE A 5 5.13 1.21 7.31
N MET A 6 6.31 1.80 7.50
CA MET A 6 6.85 2.77 6.55
C MET A 6 7.57 2.03 5.43
N THR A 7 7.17 2.27 4.18
CA THR A 7 7.63 1.48 3.03
C THR A 7 7.81 2.35 1.80
N HIS A 8 8.71 1.94 0.92
CA HIS A 8 8.82 2.52 -0.42
C HIS A 8 7.73 2.00 -1.38
N CYS A 9 6.82 1.14 -0.92
CA CYS A 9 5.70 0.61 -1.68
C CYS A 9 6.14 -0.28 -2.86
N GLY A 10 7.27 -0.98 -2.69
CA GLY A 10 7.62 -2.12 -3.54
C GLY A 10 6.71 -3.31 -3.25
N HIS A 11 6.37 -4.09 -4.28
CA HIS A 11 5.34 -5.12 -4.23
C HIS A 11 5.53 -6.13 -3.08
N GLY A 12 6.76 -6.62 -2.85
CA GLY A 12 7.04 -7.57 -1.77
C GLY A 12 6.68 -7.02 -0.39
N GLY A 13 7.12 -5.80 -0.07
CA GLY A 13 6.81 -5.15 1.21
C GLY A 13 5.32 -4.82 1.37
N ILE A 14 4.63 -4.51 0.28
CA ILE A 14 3.17 -4.34 0.29
C ILE A 14 2.49 -5.65 0.71
N MET A 15 2.87 -6.76 0.08
CA MET A 15 2.28 -8.07 0.38
C MET A 15 2.57 -8.51 1.81
N GLU A 16 3.80 -8.34 2.30
CA GLU A 16 4.17 -8.63 3.69
C GLU A 16 3.34 -7.81 4.69
N SER A 17 3.12 -6.52 4.42
CA SER A 17 2.33 -5.65 5.29
C SER A 17 0.86 -6.07 5.32
N LEU A 18 0.24 -6.26 4.15
CA LEU A 18 -1.20 -6.55 4.06
C LEU A 18 -1.55 -7.95 4.52
N THR A 19 -0.69 -8.96 4.28
CA THR A 19 -0.89 -10.31 4.83
C THR A 19 -0.78 -10.34 6.37
N ASN A 20 -0.12 -9.35 6.97
CA ASN A 20 -0.11 -9.15 8.43
C ASN A 20 -1.21 -8.19 8.92
N GLY A 21 -1.95 -7.53 8.01
CA GLY A 21 -3.00 -6.56 8.33
C GLY A 21 -2.46 -5.24 8.88
N ILE A 22 -1.24 -4.88 8.50
CA ILE A 22 -0.57 -3.67 8.95
C ILE A 22 -0.76 -2.58 7.88
N PRO A 23 -1.34 -1.41 8.21
CA PRO A 23 -1.45 -0.30 7.28
C PRO A 23 -0.10 0.41 7.09
N MET A 24 0.01 1.20 6.02
CA MET A 24 1.31 1.71 5.55
C MET A 24 1.41 3.25 5.56
N ILE A 25 2.65 3.74 5.70
CA ILE A 25 3.04 5.09 5.34
C ILE A 25 3.99 4.97 4.15
N CYS A 26 3.53 5.40 2.98
CA CYS A 26 4.20 5.23 1.71
C CYS A 26 5.19 6.37 1.44
N TRP A 27 6.44 6.00 1.18
CA TRP A 27 7.56 6.87 0.80
C TRP A 27 8.19 6.36 -0.51
N PRO A 28 7.53 6.55 -1.67
CA PRO A 28 8.02 6.02 -2.93
C PRO A 28 9.22 6.82 -3.47
N PHE A 29 10.14 6.14 -4.15
CA PHE A 29 11.36 6.72 -4.74
C PHE A 29 11.45 6.52 -6.26
N ASP A 30 11.14 5.33 -6.78
CA ASP A 30 11.36 4.98 -8.19
C ASP A 30 10.43 3.87 -8.72
N GLY A 31 10.47 3.63 -10.02
CA GLY A 31 9.72 2.55 -10.68
C GLY A 31 8.21 2.73 -10.59
N ASP A 32 7.51 1.64 -10.24
CA ASP A 32 6.05 1.59 -10.06
C ASP A 32 5.59 2.02 -8.66
N GLN A 33 6.52 2.31 -7.75
CA GLN A 33 6.24 2.65 -6.36
C GLN A 33 5.25 3.81 -6.18
N PRO A 34 5.33 4.94 -6.93
CA PRO A 34 4.36 6.03 -6.78
C PRO A 34 2.94 5.63 -7.17
N PHE A 35 2.80 4.71 -8.14
CA PHE A 35 1.50 4.16 -8.54
C PHE A 35 0.96 3.22 -7.47
N GLY A 36 1.80 2.34 -6.92
CA GLY A 36 1.43 1.49 -5.80
C GLY A 36 0.97 2.31 -4.58
N ALA A 37 1.71 3.37 -4.24
CA ALA A 37 1.36 4.28 -3.15
C ALA A 37 0.01 4.98 -3.36
N GLU A 38 -0.27 5.40 -4.59
CA GLU A 38 -1.56 6.00 -4.95
C GLU A 38 -2.71 5.00 -4.83
N TYR A 39 -2.54 3.80 -5.37
CA TYR A 39 -3.56 2.75 -5.32
C TYR A 39 -3.87 2.33 -3.86
N LEU A 40 -2.84 2.15 -3.03
CA LEU A 40 -3.00 1.82 -1.61
C LEU A 40 -3.72 2.91 -0.82
N THR A 41 -3.50 4.17 -1.17
CA THR A 41 -4.04 5.33 -0.46
C THR A 41 -5.45 5.67 -0.91
N GLN A 42 -5.68 5.75 -2.21
CA GLN A 42 -6.94 6.23 -2.80
C GLN A 42 -7.94 5.13 -3.10
N THR A 43 -7.47 3.92 -3.45
CA THR A 43 -8.37 2.82 -3.84
C THR A 43 -8.62 1.86 -2.69
N LEU A 44 -7.56 1.36 -2.06
CA LEU A 44 -7.70 0.40 -0.97
C LEU A 44 -7.91 1.07 0.39
N ASN A 45 -7.59 2.35 0.52
CA ASN A 45 -7.66 3.12 1.76
C ASN A 45 -6.97 2.40 2.95
N VAL A 46 -5.73 1.94 2.73
CA VAL A 46 -4.90 1.23 3.73
C VAL A 46 -3.56 1.91 4.00
N ALA A 47 -3.29 3.04 3.34
CA ALA A 47 -2.03 3.75 3.46
C ALA A 47 -2.20 5.27 3.47
N PHE A 48 -1.17 5.97 3.95
CA PHE A 48 -0.91 7.38 3.68
C PHE A 48 0.20 7.52 2.64
N HIS A 49 0.17 8.58 1.84
CA HIS A 49 1.15 8.83 0.78
C HIS A 49 1.92 10.11 1.10
N LEU A 50 3.23 9.99 1.35
CA LEU A 50 4.11 11.16 1.47
C LEU A 50 4.47 11.64 0.07
N ILE A 51 3.98 12.82 -0.30
CA ILE A 51 4.15 13.42 -1.64
C ILE A 51 5.35 14.35 -1.66
N GLU A 52 5.62 15.07 -0.57
CA GLU A 52 6.70 16.06 -0.48
C GLU A 52 8.10 15.42 -0.41
N VAL A 53 8.16 14.11 -0.14
CA VAL A 53 9.40 13.32 -0.07
C VAL A 53 9.83 12.70 -1.41
N ARG A 54 9.02 12.87 -2.45
CA ARG A 54 9.32 12.33 -3.78
C ARG A 54 10.54 13.01 -4.39
N THR A 55 11.27 12.26 -5.19
CA THR A 55 12.51 12.72 -5.83
C THR A 55 12.50 12.47 -7.34
N GLY A 56 13.38 13.15 -8.07
CA GLY A 56 13.56 12.93 -9.51
C GLY A 56 12.27 13.15 -10.32
N LYS A 57 11.88 12.15 -11.12
CA LYS A 57 10.62 12.17 -11.89
C LYS A 57 9.36 12.23 -11.01
N GLY A 58 9.46 11.89 -9.72
CA GLY A 58 8.36 11.97 -8.76
C GLY A 58 7.92 13.39 -8.39
N LEU A 59 8.71 14.42 -8.72
CA LEU A 59 8.38 15.84 -8.51
C LEU A 59 7.40 16.41 -9.55
N GLN A 60 7.07 15.62 -10.58
CA GLN A 60 6.05 16.00 -11.56
C GLN A 60 4.65 16.08 -10.91
N PRO A 61 3.71 16.84 -11.50
CA PRO A 61 2.34 16.91 -11.01
C PRO A 61 1.72 15.52 -10.87
N LEU A 62 1.03 15.31 -9.74
CA LEU A 62 0.15 14.17 -9.53
C LEU A 62 -1.03 14.21 -10.51
N ARG A 63 -1.72 13.07 -10.67
CA ARG A 63 -2.93 12.98 -11.52
C ARG A 63 -4.03 13.97 -11.11
N ASN A 64 -4.09 14.33 -9.84
CA ASN A 64 -5.03 15.32 -9.30
C ASN A 64 -4.53 16.79 -9.42
N GLY A 65 -3.42 17.02 -10.11
CA GLY A 65 -2.83 18.35 -10.30
C GLY A 65 -1.96 18.86 -9.14
N ARG A 66 -1.86 18.14 -8.01
CA ARG A 66 -0.98 18.53 -6.90
C ARG A 66 0.48 18.42 -7.34
N VAL A 67 1.24 19.49 -7.16
CA VAL A 67 2.68 19.54 -7.43
C VAL A 67 3.42 19.52 -6.09
N PRO A 68 4.31 18.54 -5.84
CA PRO A 68 5.15 18.53 -4.64
C PRO A 68 6.03 19.78 -4.60
N LYS A 69 6.10 20.44 -3.46
CA LYS A 69 7.02 21.58 -3.25
C LYS A 69 8.44 21.09 -3.04
N GLY A 70 8.61 19.92 -2.41
CA GLY A 70 9.93 19.31 -2.18
C GLY A 70 10.84 20.11 -1.24
N THR A 71 10.29 21.05 -0.47
CA THR A 71 11.04 21.82 0.54
C THR A 71 11.03 21.09 1.89
N ARG A 72 12.03 21.36 2.74
CA ARG A 72 12.10 20.78 4.08
C ARG A 72 10.88 21.16 4.93
N GLU A 73 10.39 22.37 4.76
CA GLU A 73 9.22 22.90 5.47
C GLU A 73 7.95 22.15 5.04
N ALA A 74 7.75 21.95 3.74
CA ALA A 74 6.61 21.22 3.22
C ALA A 74 6.63 19.74 3.65
N MET A 75 7.80 19.10 3.57
CA MET A 75 8.01 17.74 4.05
C MET A 75 7.71 17.61 5.55
N THR A 76 8.19 18.55 6.37
CA THR A 76 7.95 18.52 7.83
C THR A 76 6.47 18.71 8.15
N ALA A 77 5.78 19.60 7.43
CA ALA A 77 4.35 19.81 7.60
C ALA A 77 3.55 18.55 7.22
N GLU A 78 3.83 17.95 6.07
CA GLU A 78 3.14 16.73 5.60
C GLU A 78 3.36 15.55 6.56
N ILE A 79 4.59 15.33 7.02
CA ILE A 79 4.88 14.24 7.97
C ILE A 79 4.10 14.44 9.27
N ARG A 80 4.05 15.66 9.82
CA ARG A 80 3.28 15.94 11.05
C ARG A 80 1.79 15.67 10.84
N GLU A 81 1.23 16.18 9.75
CA GLU A 81 -0.18 15.96 9.40
C GLU A 81 -0.51 14.47 9.26
N VAL A 82 0.31 13.71 8.53
CA VAL A 82 0.13 12.27 8.37
C VAL A 82 0.20 11.55 9.72
N PHE A 83 1.12 11.92 10.60
CA PHE A 83 1.24 11.30 11.92
C PHE A 83 0.04 11.62 12.82
N ASP A 84 -0.50 12.83 12.74
CA ASP A 84 -1.69 13.21 13.50
C ASP A 84 -2.93 12.46 12.98
N GLN A 85 -3.12 12.42 11.66
CA GLN A 85 -4.20 11.63 11.04
C GLN A 85 -4.07 10.13 11.34
N ALA A 86 -2.84 9.61 11.33
CA ALA A 86 -2.55 8.21 11.64
C ALA A 86 -2.89 7.82 13.09
N ARG A 87 -2.97 8.78 14.01
CA ARG A 87 -3.41 8.57 15.40
C ARG A 87 -4.91 8.80 15.58
N GLY A 88 -5.55 9.51 14.67
CA GLY A 88 -6.97 9.82 14.69
C GLY A 88 -7.84 8.82 13.93
N GLU A 89 -9.08 9.24 13.66
CA GLU A 89 -10.12 8.43 13.03
C GLU A 89 -9.74 7.95 11.63
N VAL A 90 -9.05 8.78 10.84
CA VAL A 90 -8.54 8.40 9.51
C VAL A 90 -7.57 7.22 9.62
N GLY A 91 -6.69 7.23 10.61
CA GLY A 91 -5.78 6.12 10.87
C GLY A 91 -6.50 4.85 11.33
N GLU A 92 -7.51 4.98 12.18
CA GLU A 92 -8.34 3.86 12.62
C GLU A 92 -9.10 3.20 11.45
N GLU A 93 -9.63 3.99 10.53
CA GLU A 93 -10.29 3.46 9.32
C GLU A 93 -9.30 2.66 8.47
N LYS A 94 -8.10 3.20 8.21
CA LYS A 94 -7.06 2.52 7.43
C LYS A 94 -6.61 1.20 8.09
N ARG A 95 -6.51 1.16 9.43
CA ARG A 95 -6.23 -0.09 10.17
C ARG A 95 -7.33 -1.13 9.98
N LYS A 96 -8.60 -0.74 10.07
CA LYS A 96 -9.74 -1.63 9.83
C LYS A 96 -9.71 -2.18 8.40
N ASN A 97 -9.44 -1.33 7.42
CA ASN A 97 -9.32 -1.75 6.02
C ASN A 97 -8.15 -2.73 5.82
N ALA A 98 -6.99 -2.49 6.44
CA ALA A 98 -5.86 -3.40 6.36
C ALA A 98 -6.18 -4.78 6.98
N GLN A 99 -6.90 -4.82 8.11
CA GLN A 99 -7.36 -6.07 8.72
C GLN A 99 -8.39 -6.81 7.86
N ARG A 100 -9.30 -6.09 7.20
CA ARG A 100 -10.23 -6.67 6.22
C ARG A 100 -9.47 -7.29 5.04
N LEU A 101 -8.53 -6.55 4.44
CA LEU A 101 -7.73 -7.05 3.33
C LEU A 101 -6.89 -8.28 3.73
N LYS A 102 -6.36 -8.31 4.95
CA LYS A 102 -5.69 -9.52 5.47
C LYS A 102 -6.59 -10.74 5.39
N GLN A 103 -7.83 -10.63 5.86
CA GLN A 103 -8.80 -11.73 5.84
C GLN A 103 -9.10 -12.18 4.41
N GLU A 104 -9.29 -11.24 3.49
CA GLU A 104 -9.51 -11.53 2.06
C GLU A 104 -8.30 -12.22 1.41
N LEU A 105 -7.08 -11.77 1.72
CA LEU A 105 -5.85 -12.39 1.22
C LEU A 105 -5.68 -13.81 1.75
N VAL A 106 -5.96 -14.05 3.04
CA VAL A 106 -5.93 -15.40 3.62
C VAL A 106 -6.95 -16.30 2.94
N ALA A 107 -8.21 -15.85 2.85
CA ALA A 107 -9.29 -16.61 2.22
C ALA A 107 -9.01 -16.94 0.74
N ALA A 108 -8.34 -16.04 0.00
CA ALA A 108 -7.95 -16.30 -1.38
C ALA A 108 -7.00 -17.50 -1.53
N TRP A 109 -6.16 -17.75 -0.53
CA TRP A 109 -5.18 -18.85 -0.53
C TRP A 109 -5.65 -20.12 0.16
N GLU A 110 -6.74 -20.07 0.93
CA GLU A 110 -7.36 -21.27 1.51
C GLU A 110 -7.87 -22.24 0.43
N LYS A 111 -8.12 -23.50 0.83
CA LYS A 111 -8.59 -24.54 -0.10
C LYS A 111 -9.92 -24.12 -0.73
N GLY A 112 -9.92 -23.95 -2.05
CA GLY A 112 -11.10 -23.49 -2.80
C GLY A 112 -11.19 -21.96 -2.95
N GLY A 113 -10.25 -21.21 -2.36
CA GLY A 113 -10.09 -19.78 -2.57
C GLY A 113 -9.66 -19.44 -4.00
N SER A 114 -9.76 -18.15 -4.36
CA SER A 114 -9.52 -17.68 -5.72
C SER A 114 -8.08 -17.90 -6.19
N ALA A 115 -7.07 -17.51 -5.39
CA ALA A 115 -5.67 -17.71 -5.72
C ALA A 115 -5.29 -19.20 -5.73
N HIS A 116 -5.81 -19.97 -4.77
CA HIS A 116 -5.64 -21.42 -4.74
C HIS A 116 -6.22 -22.10 -6.00
N THR A 117 -7.39 -21.66 -6.46
CA THR A 117 -8.04 -22.24 -7.65
C THR A 117 -7.29 -21.86 -8.91
N ALA A 118 -6.95 -20.58 -9.06
CA ALA A 118 -6.21 -20.07 -10.21
C ALA A 118 -4.85 -20.79 -10.40
N ILE A 119 -4.09 -21.01 -9.31
CA ILE A 119 -2.80 -21.72 -9.45
C ILE A 119 -3.00 -23.19 -9.82
N ARG A 120 -4.06 -23.85 -9.34
CA ARG A 120 -4.37 -25.24 -9.74
C ARG A 120 -4.77 -25.36 -11.20
N GLU A 121 -5.61 -24.45 -11.69
CA GLU A 121 -6.00 -24.41 -13.10
C GLU A 121 -4.80 -24.14 -14.01
N PHE A 122 -3.96 -23.19 -13.63
CA PHE A 122 -2.70 -22.92 -14.32
C PHE A 122 -1.81 -24.17 -14.36
N LEU A 123 -1.58 -24.83 -13.23
CA LEU A 123 -0.77 -26.04 -13.17
C LEU A 123 -1.38 -27.19 -13.99
N GLY A 124 -2.69 -27.39 -13.95
CA GLY A 124 -3.38 -28.41 -14.75
C GLY A 124 -3.24 -28.23 -16.26
N THR A 125 -2.97 -27.00 -16.72
CA THR A 125 -2.67 -26.72 -18.13
C THR A 125 -1.33 -27.30 -18.58
N TYR A 126 -0.34 -27.41 -17.68
CA TYR A 126 1.03 -27.83 -17.99
C TYR A 126 1.42 -29.17 -17.37
N LEU A 127 0.72 -29.61 -16.33
CA LEU A 127 0.96 -30.84 -15.58
C LEU A 127 -0.36 -31.64 -15.46
N PRO A 128 -0.87 -32.22 -16.56
CA PRO A 128 -2.19 -32.87 -16.60
C PRO A 128 -2.35 -34.14 -15.75
N ALA A 129 -1.32 -34.52 -14.98
CA ALA A 129 -1.31 -35.71 -14.12
C ALA A 129 -1.26 -35.37 -12.60
N VAL A 130 -1.43 -34.10 -12.21
CA VAL A 130 -1.51 -33.64 -10.82
C VAL A 130 -2.81 -32.87 -10.57
#